data_AF-A0AA35XKM3-F1
#
_entry.id   AF-A0AA35XKM3-F1
#
_cell.length_a   1.000
_cell.length_b   1.000
_cell.length_c   1.000
_cell.angle_alpha   90.00
_cell.angle_beta   90.00
_cell.angle_gamma   90.00
#
_symmetry.space_group_name_H-M   'P 1'
#
loop_
_entity.id
_entity.type
_entity.pdbx_description
1 polymer ?
#
loop_
_entity_poly.entity_id
_entity_poly.type
_entity_poly.pdbx_seq_one_letter_code
_entity_poly.pdbx_strand_id
1 'polypeptide(L)'
;MRLKNELVAESDLARARTQLVADTVYARDSQQSMARIFGEAAALGLSPDTVRDWPNLLADITAQEVRDAARLFLNLAHSVTGHLLEDGS
;
A
#
# COMPACT_ATOMS: atom_id res chain seq x y z
N MET A 1 10.07 14.60 -8.88
CA MET A 1 9.59 13.23 -8.60
C MET A 1 8.53 12.85 -9.63
N ARG A 2 8.76 11.81 -10.46
CA ARG A 2 7.91 11.48 -11.63
C ARG A 2 6.45 11.18 -11.28
N LEU A 3 6.20 10.40 -10.23
CA LEU A 3 4.86 10.02 -9.77
C LEU A 3 3.95 11.20 -9.39
N LYS A 4 4.50 12.40 -9.13
CA LYS A 4 3.71 13.60 -8.82
C LYS A 4 3.20 14.30 -10.09
N ASN A 5 3.82 14.05 -11.24
CA ASN A 5 3.63 14.82 -12.47
C ASN A 5 3.09 13.98 -13.62
N GLU A 6 3.40 12.69 -13.65
CA GLU A 6 2.98 11.73 -14.67
C GLU A 6 1.95 10.76 -14.08
N LEU A 7 1.01 10.29 -14.92
CA LEU A 7 0.20 9.13 -14.57
C LEU A 7 1.05 7.87 -14.70
N VAL A 8 0.85 6.92 -13.79
CA VAL A 8 1.47 5.59 -13.90
C VAL A 8 0.94 4.87 -15.13
N ALA A 9 1.80 4.07 -15.78
CA ALA A 9 1.37 3.24 -16.89
C ALA A 9 0.36 2.21 -16.41
N GLU A 10 -0.68 1.96 -17.21
CA GLU A 10 -1.75 1.04 -16.85
C GLU A 10 -1.23 -0.38 -16.59
N SER A 11 -0.20 -0.82 -17.34
CA SER A 11 0.45 -2.12 -17.12
C SER A 11 1.11 -2.24 -15.75
N ASP A 12 1.75 -1.17 -15.26
CA ASP A 12 2.38 -1.16 -13.94
C ASP A 12 1.32 -1.12 -12.83
N LEU A 13 0.27 -0.31 -13.02
CA LEU A 13 -0.83 -0.22 -12.07
C LEU A 13 -1.60 -1.54 -11.98
N ALA A 14 -1.92 -2.18 -13.11
CA ALA A 14 -2.58 -3.48 -13.15
C ALA A 14 -1.73 -4.55 -12.46
N ARG A 15 -0.43 -4.59 -12.72
CA ARG A 15 0.50 -5.52 -12.04
C ARG A 15 0.51 -5.31 -10.52
N ALA A 16 0.60 -4.06 -10.07
CA ALA A 16 0.59 -3.73 -8.65
C ALA A 16 -0.74 -4.11 -7.97
N ARG A 17 -1.88 -3.80 -8.60
CA ARG A 17 -3.21 -4.19 -8.10
C ARG A 17 -3.34 -5.70 -7.97
N THR A 18 -2.95 -6.46 -9.00
CA THR A 18 -2.98 -7.93 -8.97
C THR A 18 -2.16 -8.49 -7.80
N GLN A 19 -0.96 -7.97 -7.56
CA GLN A 19 -0.13 -8.41 -6.44
C GLN A 19 -0.81 -8.12 -5.09
N LEU A 20 -1.29 -6.90 -4.89
CA LEU A 20 -1.93 -6.52 -3.62
C LEU A 20 -3.22 -7.31 -3.37
N VAL A 21 -4.05 -7.52 -4.40
CA VAL A 21 -5.25 -8.35 -4.29
C VAL A 21 -4.88 -9.79 -3.94
N ALA A 22 -3.88 -10.38 -4.58
CA ALA A 22 -3.40 -11.71 -4.25
C ALA A 22 -2.92 -11.81 -2.79
N ASP A 23 -2.18 -10.81 -2.29
CA ASP A 23 -1.72 -10.78 -0.90
C ASP A 23 -2.91 -10.78 0.09
N THR A 24 -4.01 -10.08 -0.22
CA THR A 24 -5.23 -10.12 0.61
C THR A 24 -5.92 -11.48 0.62
N VAL A 25 -5.82 -12.24 -0.47
CA VAL A 25 -6.36 -13.60 -0.56
C VAL A 25 -5.50 -14.54 0.26
N TYR A 26 -4.18 -14.52 0.09
CA TYR A 26 -3.25 -15.37 0.83
C TYR A 26 -3.28 -15.12 2.35
N ALA A 27 -3.53 -13.88 2.78
CA ALA A 27 -3.71 -13.58 4.20
C ALA A 27 -4.85 -14.39 4.84
N ARG A 28 -5.89 -14.77 4.06
CA ARG A 28 -7.05 -15.53 4.54
C ARG A 28 -6.74 -17.00 4.82
N ASP A 29 -5.66 -17.54 4.26
CA ASP A 29 -5.22 -18.92 4.49
C ASP A 29 -4.63 -19.11 5.90
N SER A 30 -4.36 -18.01 6.61
CA SER A 30 -3.83 -18.01 7.98
C SER A 30 -4.77 -17.28 8.93
N GLN A 31 -5.45 -18.02 9.82
CA GLN A 31 -6.30 -17.42 10.85
C GLN A 31 -5.53 -16.51 11.80
N GLN A 32 -4.25 -16.81 12.06
CA GLN A 32 -3.37 -15.93 12.83
C GLN A 32 -3.15 -14.59 12.11
N SER A 33 -2.89 -14.64 10.79
CA SER A 33 -2.71 -13.43 9.98
C SER A 33 -3.98 -12.60 9.94
N MET A 34 -5.14 -13.23 9.75
CA MET A 34 -6.43 -12.55 9.77
C MET A 34 -6.71 -11.92 11.14
N ALA A 35 -6.47 -12.64 12.24
CA ALA A 35 -6.63 -12.10 13.59
C ALA A 35 -5.76 -10.87 13.82
N ARG A 36 -4.50 -10.88 13.34
CA ARG A 36 -3.61 -9.73 13.40
C ARG A 36 -4.16 -8.54 12.60
N ILE A 37 -4.58 -8.77 11.36
CA ILE A 37 -5.12 -7.72 10.49
C ILE A 37 -6.38 -7.08 11.09
N PHE A 38 -7.33 -7.87 11.56
CA PHE A 38 -8.54 -7.35 12.20
C PHE A 38 -8.21 -6.60 13.51
N GLY A 39 -7.24 -7.09 14.29
CA GLY A 39 -6.77 -6.43 15.50
C GLY A 39 -6.13 -5.06 15.21
N GLU A 40 -5.28 -4.97 14.18
CA GLU A 40 -4.67 -3.72 13.73
C GLU A 40 -5.74 -2.73 13.24
N ALA A 41 -6.69 -3.18 12.43
CA ALA A 41 -7.80 -2.37 11.96
C ALA A 41 -8.63 -1.82 13.14
N ALA A 42 -8.96 -2.68 14.10
CA ALA A 42 -9.72 -2.28 15.29
C ALA A 42 -8.94 -1.27 16.16
N ALA A 43 -7.63 -1.44 16.32
CA ALA A 43 -6.78 -0.50 17.05
C ALA A 43 -6.73 0.90 16.40
N LEU A 44 -6.91 0.97 15.08
CA LEU A 44 -7.03 2.21 14.31
C LEU A 44 -8.48 2.74 14.24
N GLY A 45 -9.45 2.07 14.87
CA GLY A 45 -10.86 2.43 14.84
C GLY A 45 -11.56 2.15 13.51
N LEU A 46 -11.00 1.28 12.67
CA LEU A 46 -11.58 0.91 11.38
C LEU A 46 -12.67 -0.16 11.54
N SER A 47 -13.65 -0.13 10.63
CA SER A 47 -14.69 -1.17 10.57
C SER A 47 -14.09 -2.50 10.12
N PRO A 48 -14.55 -3.65 10.66
CA PRO A 48 -14.23 -4.96 10.12
C PRO A 48 -14.58 -5.10 8.63
N ASP A 49 -15.59 -4.37 8.15
CA ASP A 49 -15.97 -4.40 6.73
C ASP A 49 -14.89 -3.78 5.84
N THR A 50 -14.10 -2.82 6.34
CA THR A 50 -12.94 -2.28 5.60
C THR A 50 -11.92 -3.37 5.26
N VAL A 51 -11.67 -4.30 6.17
CA VAL A 51 -10.77 -5.44 5.95
C VAL A 51 -11.37 -6.44 4.97
N ARG A 52 -12.69 -6.64 5.00
CA ARG A 52 -13.39 -7.55 4.09
C ARG A 52 -13.41 -7.04 2.66
N ASP A 53 -13.62 -5.73 2.49
CA ASP A 53 -13.78 -5.06 1.21
C ASP A 53 -12.46 -4.61 0.59
N TRP A 54 -11.34 -4.74 1.31
CA TRP A 54 -10.02 -4.37 0.81
C TRP A 54 -9.66 -4.86 -0.60
N PRO A 55 -9.96 -6.12 -1.00
CA PRO A 55 -9.69 -6.58 -2.36
C PRO A 55 -10.38 -5.72 -3.43
N ASN A 56 -11.63 -5.29 -3.17
CA ASN A 56 -12.38 -4.44 -4.09
C ASN A 56 -11.80 -3.02 -4.10
N LEU A 57 -11.54 -2.46 -2.92
CA LEU A 57 -10.94 -1.14 -2.79
C LEU A 57 -9.59 -1.05 -3.53
N LEU A 58 -8.77 -2.10 -3.45
CA LEU A 58 -7.49 -2.17 -4.15
C LEU A 58 -7.65 -2.31 -5.67
N ALA A 59 -8.64 -3.09 -6.13
CA ALA A 59 -8.90 -3.27 -7.55
C ALA A 59 -9.36 -1.98 -8.24
N ASP A 60 -10.10 -1.14 -7.51
CA ASP A 60 -10.70 0.09 -8.04
C ASP A 60 -9.74 1.29 -8.10
N ILE A 61 -8.52 1.15 -7.55
CA ILE A 61 -7.52 2.24 -7.55
C ILE A 61 -7.18 2.67 -8.98
N THR A 62 -7.25 3.99 -9.20
CA THR A 62 -6.93 4.63 -10.47
C THR A 62 -5.52 5.24 -10.48
N ALA A 63 -4.95 5.41 -11.68
CA ALA A 63 -3.67 6.11 -11.85
C ALA A 63 -3.72 7.57 -11.36
N GLN A 64 -4.90 8.18 -11.41
CA GLN A 64 -5.13 9.55 -10.94
C GLN A 64 -5.00 9.64 -9.41
N GLU A 65 -5.63 8.72 -8.68
CA GLU A 65 -5.55 8.66 -7.22
C GLU A 65 -4.12 8.38 -6.75
N VAL A 66 -3.37 7.53 -7.46
CA VAL A 66 -1.94 7.30 -7.20
C VAL A 66 -1.14 8.60 -7.31
N ARG A 67 -1.35 9.38 -8.38
CA ARG A 67 -0.68 10.67 -8.58
C ARG A 67 -1.08 11.68 -7.49
N ASP A 68 -2.35 11.71 -7.12
CA ASP A 68 -2.87 12.67 -6.14
C ASP A 68 -2.36 12.34 -4.74
N ALA A 69 -2.31 11.05 -4.36
CA ALA A 69 -1.64 10.60 -3.15
C ALA A 69 -0.14 10.93 -3.16
N ALA A 70 0.56 10.74 -4.28
CA ALA A 70 1.96 11.12 -4.43
C ALA A 70 2.17 12.63 -4.24
N ARG A 71 1.23 13.46 -4.69
CA ARG A 71 1.27 14.92 -4.48
C ARG A 71 1.15 15.29 -3.01
N LEU A 72 0.25 14.64 -2.29
CA LEU A 72 -0.03 14.90 -0.88
C LEU A 72 1.09 14.41 0.03
N PHE A 73 1.58 13.19 -0.16
CA PHE A 73 2.43 12.53 0.83
C PHE A 73 3.91 12.48 0.47
N LEU A 74 4.26 12.48 -0.82
CA LEU A 74 5.66 12.35 -1.25
C LEU A 74 6.31 13.73 -1.34
N ASN A 75 6.67 14.28 -0.18
CA ASN A 75 7.39 15.53 -0.04
C ASN A 75 8.89 15.27 0.18
N LEU A 76 9.71 15.64 -0.80
CA LEU A 76 11.16 15.48 -0.73
C LEU A 76 11.79 16.28 0.42
N ALA A 77 11.21 17.41 0.79
CA ALA A 77 11.69 18.20 1.93
C ALA A 77 11.53 17.48 3.27
N HIS A 78 10.68 16.44 3.34
CA HIS A 78 10.49 15.59 4.52
C HIS A 78 11.15 14.20 4.34
N SER A 79 11.99 14.02 3.32
CA SER A 79 12.65 12.74 3.03
C SER A 79 13.85 12.55 3.95
N VAL A 80 14.02 11.34 4.49
CA VAL A 80 15.22 10.91 5.21
C VAL A 80 15.86 9.77 4.43
N THR A 81 17.18 9.83 4.24
CA THR A 81 17.96 8.76 3.61
C THR A 81 19.09 8.38 4.54
N GLY A 82 19.06 7.14 5.04
CA GLY A 82 20.12 6.56 5.85
C GLY A 82 20.93 5.56 5.03
N HIS A 83 22.24 5.64 5.10
CA HIS A 83 23.15 4.63 4.55
C HIS A 83 23.72 3.82 5.71
N LEU A 84 23.50 2.50 5.70
CA LEU A 84 24.21 1.58 6.59
C LEU A 84 25.54 1.23 5.91
N LEU A 85 26.63 1.53 6.61
CA LEU A 85 27.98 1.20 6.19
C LEU A 85 28.53 0.13 7.15
N GLU A 86 29.40 -0.74 6.65
CA GLU A 86 30.13 -1.67 7.53
C GLU A 86 30.98 -0.87 8.50
N ASP A 87 31.10 -1.36 9.74
CA ASP A 87 31.99 -0.76 10.72
C ASP A 87 33.43 -1.02 10.27
N GLY A 88 34.21 0.06 10.11
CA GLY A 88 35.56 0.00 9.57
C GLY A 88 36.49 -0.72 10.55
N SER A 89 36.58 -2.04 10.42
CA SER A 89 37.55 -2.92 11.09
C SER A 89 38.48 -3.57 10.09
#